data_AF-A0A1M6PAJ8-F1
#
_entry.id   AF-A0A1M6PAJ8-F1
#
_cell.length_a   1.000
_cell.length_b   1.000
_cell.length_c   1.000
_cell.angle_alpha   90.00
_cell.angle_beta   90.00
_cell.angle_gamma   90.00
#
_symmetry.space_group_name_H-M   'P 1'
#
loop_
_entity.id
_entity.type
_entity.pdbx_description
1 polymer ?
#
loop_
_entity_poly.entity_id
_entity_poly.type
_entity_poly.pdbx_seq_one_letter_code
_entity_poly.pdbx_strand_id
1 'polypeptide(L)'
;MERGDEFEVGELKALCSNPVLAPIIRNLVLVRGEQSGFFHEGLLINYRNEAYSLCPDERLKIAHPVDLHRLGAWSNYQRELFHHRRIQPFKQVFRELYLPNSDELKEQTLSRRYAGHQIQPRKAAALLKSRGWLAAYEEGLQKVYYKEDIVATIYAMAGWFSPSEVEAPTIEIIRFEDRKTGKPLYISQVPKLVFSEVMRDVDLVVSVSHVGGVDPEASLSTIEIRKVILEELLKLLKLENVLLTANHAKVRGGVMGNTQFIWVVALCIKWEPALSTYCLYTPATEAGYFCRL
;
A
#
# COMPACT_ATOMS: atom_id res chain seq x y z
N MET A 1 -7.88 -7.71 8.37
CA MET A 1 -7.91 -6.48 7.54
C MET A 1 -8.09 -6.82 6.06
N GLU A 2 -7.17 -7.55 5.43
CA GLU A 2 -7.21 -7.86 3.97
C GLU A 2 -8.45 -8.64 3.52
N ARG A 3 -9.07 -9.44 4.41
CA ARG A 3 -10.32 -10.16 4.15
C ARG A 3 -11.59 -9.39 4.55
N GLY A 4 -11.44 -8.23 5.21
CA GLY A 4 -12.55 -7.48 5.77
C GLY A 4 -13.36 -8.28 6.81
N ASP A 5 -12.70 -9.19 7.55
CA ASP A 5 -13.33 -9.96 8.62
C ASP A 5 -13.85 -9.03 9.73
N GLU A 6 -15.02 -9.37 10.25
CA GLU A 6 -15.70 -8.65 11.34
C GLU A 6 -15.62 -9.47 12.63
N PHE A 7 -15.57 -8.77 13.76
CA PHE A 7 -15.48 -9.31 15.11
C PHE A 7 -16.57 -8.68 15.96
N GLU A 8 -17.24 -9.48 16.79
CA GLU A 8 -18.18 -8.94 17.75
C GLU A 8 -17.44 -8.23 18.89
N VAL A 9 -18.02 -7.16 19.43
CA VAL A 9 -17.41 -6.38 20.51
C VAL A 9 -17.20 -7.23 21.76
N GLY A 10 -18.11 -8.17 22.05
CA GLY A 10 -17.92 -9.17 23.10
C GLY A 10 -16.66 -10.03 22.90
N GLU A 11 -16.40 -10.49 21.67
CA GLU A 11 -15.19 -11.24 21.31
C GLU A 11 -13.94 -10.37 21.46
N LEU A 12 -13.98 -9.12 20.99
CA LEU A 12 -12.86 -8.18 21.13
C LEU A 12 -12.54 -7.87 22.59
N LYS A 13 -13.56 -7.75 23.46
CA LYS A 13 -13.37 -7.63 24.92
C LYS A 13 -12.67 -8.86 25.47
N ALA A 14 -13.13 -10.06 25.11
CA ALA A 14 -12.52 -11.32 25.55
C ALA A 14 -11.05 -11.41 25.09
N LEU A 15 -10.76 -11.07 23.83
CA LEU A 15 -9.38 -11.06 23.30
C LEU A 15 -8.51 -10.01 24.01
N CYS A 16 -9.05 -8.85 24.35
CA CYS A 16 -8.34 -7.81 25.09
C CYS A 16 -8.11 -8.14 26.58
N SER A 17 -8.75 -9.19 27.12
CA SER A 17 -8.42 -9.71 28.45
C SER A 17 -7.13 -10.54 28.44
N ASN A 18 -6.71 -11.03 27.27
CA ASN A 18 -5.47 -11.79 27.13
C ASN A 18 -4.26 -10.83 27.07
N PRO A 19 -3.24 -11.00 27.94
CA PRO A 19 -2.11 -10.07 28.04
C PRO A 19 -1.23 -9.99 26.78
N VAL A 20 -1.26 -11.02 25.93
CA VAL A 20 -0.52 -11.05 24.66
C VAL A 20 -1.29 -10.34 23.54
N LEU A 21 -2.60 -10.56 23.47
CA LEU A 21 -3.44 -10.00 22.39
C LEU A 21 -3.86 -8.55 22.66
N ALA A 22 -4.05 -8.17 23.93
CA ALA A 22 -4.42 -6.82 24.31
C ALA A 22 -3.51 -5.72 23.71
N PRO A 23 -2.16 -5.77 23.84
CA PRO A 23 -1.31 -4.74 23.25
C PRO A 23 -1.33 -4.73 21.72
N ILE A 24 -1.60 -5.87 21.08
CA ILE A 24 -1.74 -5.98 19.63
C ILE A 24 -3.02 -5.26 19.19
N ILE A 25 -4.16 -5.59 19.81
CA ILE A 25 -5.48 -5.07 19.43
C ILE A 25 -5.62 -3.58 19.74
N ARG A 26 -5.11 -3.11 20.88
CA ARG A 26 -5.20 -1.69 21.30
C ARG A 26 -4.51 -0.72 20.35
N ASN A 27 -3.53 -1.19 19.58
CA ASN A 27 -2.79 -0.39 18.60
C ASN A 27 -3.35 -0.48 17.17
N LEU A 28 -4.43 -1.25 16.97
CA LEU A 28 -5.14 -1.32 15.69
C LEU A 28 -6.24 -0.27 15.63
N VAL A 29 -6.41 0.31 14.44
CA VAL A 29 -7.59 1.11 14.13
C VAL A 29 -8.70 0.16 13.70
N LEU A 30 -9.86 0.22 14.35
CA LEU A 30 -11.07 -0.49 13.96
C LEU A 30 -12.07 0.47 13.31
N VAL A 31 -13.01 -0.08 12.55
CA VAL A 31 -14.05 0.69 11.86
C VAL A 31 -15.40 -0.04 11.92
N ARG A 32 -16.46 0.75 11.99
CA ARG A 32 -17.88 0.33 11.88
C ARG A 32 -18.67 1.45 11.23
N GLY A 33 -19.24 1.21 10.06
CA GLY A 33 -19.97 2.25 9.33
C GLY A 33 -19.13 3.52 9.18
N GLU A 34 -19.62 4.64 9.71
CA GLU A 34 -18.93 5.94 9.70
C GLU A 34 -18.00 6.19 10.91
N GLN A 35 -17.95 5.25 11.86
CA GLN A 35 -17.12 5.35 13.06
C GLN A 35 -15.81 4.60 12.87
N SER A 36 -14.73 5.19 13.37
CA SER A 36 -13.42 4.56 13.42
C SER A 36 -12.71 4.92 14.71
N GLY A 37 -11.77 4.10 15.16
CA GLY A 37 -10.96 4.42 16.33
C GLY A 37 -10.16 3.26 16.89
N PHE A 38 -9.49 3.50 18.00
CA PHE A 38 -8.82 2.50 18.80
C PHE A 38 -9.82 1.88 19.78
N PHE A 39 -9.78 0.57 19.92
CA PHE A 39 -10.67 -0.14 20.85
C PHE A 39 -10.13 -0.08 22.29
N HIS A 40 -10.98 0.34 23.22
CA HIS A 40 -10.67 0.35 24.64
C HIS A 40 -11.92 0.04 25.47
N GLU A 41 -11.96 -1.15 26.09
CA GLU A 41 -13.00 -1.56 27.06
C GLU A 41 -14.46 -1.41 26.58
N GLY A 42 -14.72 -1.61 25.28
CA GLY A 42 -16.07 -1.42 24.70
C GLY A 42 -16.36 -0.01 24.23
N LEU A 43 -15.34 0.85 24.22
CA LEU A 43 -15.35 2.14 23.56
C LEU A 43 -14.53 2.06 22.27
N LEU A 44 -14.96 2.82 21.27
CA LEU A 44 -14.16 3.13 20.09
C LEU A 44 -13.73 4.59 20.18
N ILE A 45 -12.43 4.85 20.38
CA ILE A 45 -11.89 6.19 20.58
C ILE A 45 -11.21 6.65 19.29
N ASN A 46 -11.76 7.68 18.64
CA ASN A 46 -11.22 8.17 17.36
C ASN A 46 -9.97 9.05 17.55
N TYR A 47 -9.38 9.50 16.43
CA TYR A 47 -8.19 10.37 16.41
C TYR A 47 -8.42 11.77 17.02
N ARG A 48 -9.66 12.15 17.33
CA ARG A 48 -10.01 13.41 18.02
C ARG A 48 -10.26 13.20 19.51
N ASN A 49 -10.01 11.99 20.03
CA ASN A 49 -10.37 11.56 21.38
C ASN A 49 -11.89 11.56 21.66
N GLU A 50 -12.72 11.49 20.61
CA GLU A 50 -14.16 11.26 20.78
C GLU A 50 -14.39 9.76 20.98
N ALA A 51 -15.11 9.40 22.05
CA ALA A 51 -15.40 8.02 22.40
C ALA A 51 -16.83 7.64 22.00
N TYR A 52 -16.97 6.55 21.26
CA TYR A 52 -18.25 5.95 20.93
C TYR A 52 -18.46 4.68 21.76
N SER A 53 -19.59 4.61 22.48
CA SER A 53 -19.97 3.40 23.21
C SER A 53 -20.44 2.33 22.24
N LEU A 54 -20.04 1.08 22.47
CA LEU A 54 -20.36 -0.07 21.64
C LEU A 54 -21.16 -1.10 22.43
N CYS A 55 -22.26 -1.58 21.84
CA CYS A 55 -22.98 -2.74 22.37
C CYS A 55 -22.20 -4.04 22.10
N PRO A 56 -22.32 -5.08 22.96
CA PRO A 56 -21.53 -6.32 22.84
C PRO A 56 -21.73 -7.10 21.53
N ASP A 57 -22.92 -7.02 20.94
CA ASP A 57 -23.34 -7.67 19.69
C ASP A 57 -22.95 -6.89 18.44
N GLU A 58 -22.46 -5.65 18.60
CA GLU A 58 -21.98 -4.87 17.46
C GLU A 58 -20.71 -5.48 16.87
N ARG A 59 -20.56 -5.30 15.55
CA ARG A 59 -19.42 -5.82 14.80
C ARG A 59 -18.48 -4.71 14.37
N LEU A 60 -17.19 -4.93 14.62
CA LEU A 60 -16.09 -4.09 14.17
C LEU A 60 -15.19 -4.87 13.22
N LYS A 61 -14.61 -4.21 12.24
CA LYS A 61 -13.52 -4.77 11.44
C LYS A 61 -12.23 -4.02 11.68
N ILE A 62 -11.10 -4.70 11.52
CA ILE A 62 -9.79 -4.03 11.46
C ILE A 62 -9.78 -3.14 10.21
N ALA A 63 -9.63 -1.83 10.42
CA ALA A 63 -9.75 -0.84 9.36
C ALA A 63 -8.73 -1.08 8.25
N HIS A 64 -9.21 -1.15 7.01
CA HIS A 64 -8.38 -1.14 5.82
C HIS A 64 -8.12 0.33 5.38
N PRO A 65 -6.99 0.66 4.72
CA PRO A 65 -6.77 2.00 4.15
C PRO A 65 -7.94 2.51 3.28
N VAL A 66 -8.62 1.62 2.55
CA VAL A 66 -9.85 1.93 1.80
C VAL A 66 -10.95 2.51 2.70
N ASP A 67 -11.14 1.94 3.90
CA ASP A 67 -12.14 2.42 4.84
C ASP A 67 -11.76 3.81 5.36
N LEU A 68 -10.50 3.99 5.76
CA LEU A 68 -10.02 5.25 6.32
C LEU A 68 -10.00 6.37 5.28
N HIS A 69 -9.67 6.05 4.03
CA HIS A 69 -9.74 6.97 2.90
C HIS A 69 -11.18 7.39 2.64
N ARG A 70 -12.13 6.44 2.62
CA ARG A 70 -13.56 6.72 2.47
C ARG A 70 -14.08 7.66 3.56
N LEU A 71 -13.59 7.50 4.79
CA LEU A 71 -13.96 8.33 5.95
C LEU A 71 -13.23 9.69 5.98
N GLY A 72 -12.27 9.96 5.08
CA GLY A 72 -11.41 11.14 5.14
C GLY A 72 -10.55 11.21 6.41
N ALA A 73 -10.37 10.08 7.12
CA ALA A 73 -9.69 10.01 8.40
C ALA A 73 -8.26 9.47 8.30
N TRP A 74 -7.84 9.03 7.11
CA TRP A 74 -6.62 8.25 6.94
C TRP A 74 -5.35 8.98 7.37
N SER A 75 -5.13 10.20 6.87
CA SER A 75 -3.98 11.04 7.25
C SER A 75 -4.01 11.41 8.73
N ASN A 76 -5.19 11.59 9.31
CA ASN A 76 -5.34 11.89 10.74
C ASN A 76 -4.88 10.71 11.61
N TYR A 77 -5.22 9.47 11.26
CA TYR A 77 -4.71 8.30 11.97
C TYR A 77 -3.21 8.09 11.78
N GLN A 78 -2.66 8.37 10.59
CA GLN A 78 -1.21 8.33 10.37
C GLN A 78 -0.50 9.31 11.31
N ARG A 79 -1.00 10.55 11.38
CA ARG A 79 -0.47 11.60 12.25
C ARG A 79 -0.60 11.22 13.74
N GLU A 80 -1.75 10.69 14.14
CA GLU A 80 -2.04 10.29 15.52
C GLU A 80 -1.12 9.16 16.00
N LEU A 81 -0.95 8.12 15.19
CA LEU A 81 -0.04 7.01 15.47
C LEU A 81 1.42 7.48 15.56
N PHE A 82 1.82 8.38 14.66
CA PHE A 82 3.17 8.93 14.62
C PHE A 82 3.48 9.79 15.85
N HIS A 83 2.62 10.77 16.19
CA HIS A 83 2.84 11.66 17.32
C HIS A 83 2.95 10.90 18.64
N HIS A 84 2.09 9.90 18.85
CA HIS A 84 2.07 9.10 20.07
C HIS A 84 3.02 7.91 20.03
N ARG A 85 3.82 7.76 18.95
CA ARG A 85 4.75 6.65 18.75
C ARG A 85 4.09 5.28 18.95
N ARG A 86 2.81 5.15 18.57
CA ARG A 86 2.05 3.91 18.68
C ARG A 86 2.49 2.96 17.57
N ILE A 87 3.11 1.85 17.95
CA ILE A 87 3.61 0.86 17.00
C ILE A 87 2.46 -0.08 16.62
N GLN A 88 2.16 -0.14 15.33
CA GLN A 88 1.18 -1.10 14.82
C GLN A 88 1.83 -2.49 14.68
N PRO A 89 1.08 -3.57 14.96
CA PRO A 89 1.61 -4.95 14.86
C PRO A 89 1.96 -5.36 13.42
N PHE A 90 1.42 -4.65 12.43
CA PHE A 90 1.75 -4.76 11.02
C PHE A 90 1.48 -3.41 10.35
N LYS A 91 1.95 -3.24 9.11
CA LYS A 91 1.68 -2.03 8.29
C LYS A 91 0.18 -1.98 7.96
N GLN A 92 -0.59 -1.30 8.81
CA GLN A 92 -2.04 -1.14 8.66
C GLN A 92 -2.38 0.25 8.09
N VAL A 93 -2.23 1.30 8.89
CA VAL A 93 -2.56 2.69 8.52
C VAL A 93 -1.50 3.30 7.61
N PHE A 94 -0.27 2.80 7.68
CA PHE A 94 0.81 3.19 6.77
C PHE A 94 0.90 2.31 5.51
N ARG A 95 -0.08 1.44 5.28
CA ARG A 95 -0.12 0.56 4.11
C ARG A 95 -0.50 1.34 2.85
N GLU A 96 0.08 0.95 1.73
CA GLU A 96 -0.24 1.50 0.41
C GLU A 96 -1.72 1.26 0.04
N LEU A 97 -2.35 2.24 -0.62
CA LEU A 97 -3.73 2.20 -1.08
C LEU A 97 -3.76 2.32 -2.60
N TYR A 98 -4.46 1.40 -3.26
CA TYR A 98 -4.64 1.43 -4.71
C TYR A 98 -6.12 1.60 -5.01
N LEU A 99 -6.47 2.70 -5.68
CA LEU A 99 -7.81 2.97 -6.18
C LEU A 99 -7.82 2.89 -7.71
N PRO A 100 -8.95 2.56 -8.34
CA PRO A 100 -9.08 2.66 -9.79
C PRO A 100 -8.77 4.06 -10.30
N ASN A 101 -7.94 4.16 -11.34
CA ASN A 101 -7.63 5.41 -12.01
C ASN A 101 -8.62 5.69 -13.16
N SER A 102 -8.52 6.87 -13.78
CA SER A 102 -9.44 7.27 -14.85
C SER A 102 -9.40 6.38 -16.08
N ASP A 103 -8.25 5.77 -16.39
CA ASP A 103 -8.09 4.96 -17.58
C ASP A 103 -8.68 3.57 -17.37
N GLU A 104 -8.49 2.97 -16.20
CA GLU A 104 -9.14 1.71 -15.81
C GLU A 104 -10.66 1.83 -15.76
N LEU A 105 -11.19 2.99 -15.35
CA LEU A 105 -12.62 3.28 -15.38
C LEU A 105 -13.17 3.44 -16.80
N LYS A 106 -12.33 3.84 -17.78
CA LYS A 106 -12.70 3.93 -19.21
C LYS A 106 -12.54 2.60 -19.95
N GLU A 107 -11.46 1.87 -19.68
CA GLU A 107 -11.18 0.53 -20.23
C GLU A 107 -12.17 -0.53 -19.74
N GLN A 108 -12.93 -0.18 -18.69
CA GLN A 108 -14.10 -0.88 -18.20
C GLN A 108 -13.80 -2.21 -17.51
N THR A 109 -13.22 -3.21 -18.15
CA THR A 109 -13.15 -4.60 -17.61
C THR A 109 -11.74 -5.10 -17.29
N LEU A 110 -10.71 -4.30 -17.57
CA LEU A 110 -9.32 -4.66 -17.34
C LEU A 110 -8.51 -3.46 -16.87
N SER A 111 -7.35 -3.75 -16.29
CA SER A 111 -6.33 -2.76 -15.96
C SER A 111 -5.02 -3.08 -16.67
N ARG A 112 -4.50 -2.09 -17.40
CA ARG A 112 -3.15 -2.09 -17.99
C ARG A 112 -2.10 -1.37 -17.16
N ARG A 113 -2.39 -1.11 -15.87
CA ARG A 113 -1.51 -0.32 -14.98
C ARG A 113 -0.07 -0.82 -14.93
N TYR A 114 0.12 -2.13 -15.05
CA TYR A 114 1.43 -2.78 -15.01
C TYR A 114 1.81 -3.41 -16.37
N ALA A 115 1.17 -3.00 -17.45
CA ALA A 115 1.47 -3.50 -18.78
C ALA A 115 2.93 -3.18 -19.17
N GLY A 116 3.64 -4.14 -19.75
CA GLY A 116 5.01 -3.97 -20.21
C GLY A 116 6.10 -4.29 -19.17
N HIS A 117 5.73 -4.55 -17.91
CA HIS A 117 6.70 -4.97 -16.90
C HIS A 117 7.09 -6.44 -17.08
N GLN A 118 8.36 -6.68 -17.44
CA GLN A 118 8.97 -8.01 -17.46
C GLN A 118 9.32 -8.47 -16.05
N ILE A 119 8.92 -9.70 -15.71
CA ILE A 119 9.10 -10.27 -14.37
C ILE A 119 9.78 -11.65 -14.41
N GLN A 120 10.53 -11.98 -13.37
CA GLN A 120 11.15 -13.27 -13.16
C GLN A 120 10.08 -14.29 -12.68
N PRO A 121 9.72 -15.31 -13.47
CA PRO A 121 8.56 -16.17 -13.19
C PRO A 121 8.64 -16.89 -11.86
N ARG A 122 9.79 -17.50 -11.54
CA ARG A 122 9.98 -18.27 -10.29
C ARG A 122 9.82 -17.37 -9.06
N LYS A 123 10.36 -16.15 -9.12
CA LYS A 123 10.30 -15.18 -8.01
C LYS A 123 8.88 -14.63 -7.85
N ALA A 124 8.23 -14.26 -8.95
CA ALA A 124 6.84 -13.81 -8.97
C ALA A 124 5.89 -14.89 -8.42
N ALA A 125 6.01 -16.13 -8.90
CA ALA A 125 5.20 -17.25 -8.43
C ALA A 125 5.40 -17.54 -6.93
N ALA A 126 6.64 -17.46 -6.44
CA ALA A 126 6.92 -17.62 -5.01
C ALA A 126 6.29 -16.52 -4.14
N LEU A 127 6.37 -15.26 -4.56
CA LEU A 127 5.75 -14.13 -3.87
C LEU A 127 4.23 -14.25 -3.81
N LEU A 128 3.62 -14.63 -4.93
CA LEU A 128 2.17 -14.72 -5.09
C LEU A 128 1.57 -15.97 -4.43
N LYS A 129 2.30 -17.10 -4.43
CA LYS A 129 1.86 -18.33 -3.73
C LYS A 129 1.58 -18.10 -2.24
N SER A 130 2.45 -17.35 -1.56
CA SER A 130 2.27 -17.00 -0.14
C SER A 130 1.04 -16.11 0.13
N ARG A 131 0.44 -15.54 -0.93
CA ARG A 131 -0.70 -14.61 -0.90
C ARG A 131 -1.98 -15.22 -1.45
N GLY A 132 -2.01 -16.55 -1.62
CA GLY A 132 -3.18 -17.28 -2.08
C GLY A 132 -3.43 -17.22 -3.59
N TRP A 133 -2.43 -16.83 -4.37
CA TRP A 133 -2.50 -16.95 -5.83
C TRP A 133 -2.13 -18.37 -6.27
N LEU A 134 -2.80 -18.84 -7.30
CA LEU A 134 -2.64 -20.16 -7.91
C LEU A 134 -2.23 -20.02 -9.37
N ALA A 135 -1.41 -20.96 -9.81
CA ALA A 135 -1.04 -21.11 -11.21
C ALA A 135 -2.17 -21.80 -11.99
N ALA A 136 -2.75 -21.10 -12.95
CA ALA A 136 -3.62 -21.66 -13.98
C ALA A 136 -2.81 -21.72 -15.29
N TYR A 137 -2.53 -22.92 -15.78
CA TYR A 137 -1.61 -23.15 -16.91
C TYR A 137 -2.00 -22.39 -18.19
N GLU A 138 -3.30 -22.19 -18.42
CA GLU A 138 -3.82 -21.53 -19.63
C GLU A 138 -4.23 -20.06 -19.39
N GLU A 139 -4.57 -19.70 -18.15
CA GLU A 139 -5.18 -18.40 -17.82
C GLU A 139 -4.25 -17.46 -17.03
N GLY A 140 -3.05 -17.91 -16.64
CA GLY A 140 -2.09 -17.11 -15.88
C GLY A 140 -2.18 -17.34 -14.36
N LEU A 141 -1.88 -16.31 -13.56
CA LEU A 141 -1.96 -16.40 -12.10
C LEU A 141 -3.30 -15.90 -11.60
N GLN A 142 -4.00 -16.69 -10.79
CA GLN A 142 -5.35 -16.41 -10.31
C GLN A 142 -5.43 -16.35 -8.80
N LYS A 143 -6.29 -15.47 -8.27
CA LYS A 143 -6.65 -15.43 -6.85
C LYS A 143 -8.16 -15.37 -6.71
N VAL A 144 -8.68 -16.24 -5.83
CA VAL A 144 -10.12 -16.42 -5.64
C VAL A 144 -10.57 -15.73 -4.36
N TYR A 145 -11.50 -14.79 -4.50
CA TYR A 145 -12.17 -14.07 -3.43
C TYR A 145 -13.57 -14.70 -3.24
N TYR A 146 -13.64 -15.71 -2.36
CA TYR A 146 -14.85 -16.52 -2.17
C TYR A 146 -16.03 -15.72 -1.61
N LYS A 147 -15.78 -14.72 -0.74
CA LYS A 147 -16.84 -13.91 -0.12
C LYS A 147 -17.51 -12.98 -1.13
N GLU A 148 -16.74 -12.46 -2.07
CA GLU A 148 -17.18 -11.55 -3.11
C GLU A 148 -17.59 -12.26 -4.41
N ASP A 149 -17.38 -13.58 -4.50
CA ASP A 149 -17.55 -14.37 -5.73
C ASP A 149 -16.74 -13.81 -6.91
N ILE A 150 -15.48 -13.41 -6.67
CA ILE A 150 -14.59 -12.81 -7.67
C ILE A 150 -13.35 -13.67 -7.89
N VAL A 151 -12.92 -13.79 -9.15
CA VAL A 151 -11.58 -14.26 -9.53
C VAL A 151 -10.79 -13.08 -10.08
N ALA A 152 -9.61 -12.82 -9.53
CA ALA A 152 -8.65 -11.87 -10.07
C ALA A 152 -7.57 -12.63 -10.82
N THR A 153 -7.23 -12.18 -12.03
CA THR A 153 -6.28 -12.87 -12.91
C THR A 153 -5.22 -11.90 -13.43
N ILE A 154 -3.95 -12.30 -13.32
CA ILE A 154 -2.81 -11.61 -13.91
C ILE A 154 -2.42 -12.35 -15.20
N TYR A 155 -2.59 -11.66 -16.32
CA TYR A 155 -2.17 -12.13 -17.64
C TYR A 155 -0.79 -11.60 -17.98
N ALA A 156 0.06 -12.47 -18.52
CA ALA A 156 1.37 -12.11 -19.02
C ALA A 156 1.65 -12.81 -20.36
N MET A 157 2.29 -12.08 -21.28
CA MET A 157 2.79 -12.61 -22.54
C MET A 157 3.98 -13.54 -22.26
N ALA A 158 4.00 -14.70 -22.92
CA ALA A 158 4.91 -15.84 -22.71
C ALA A 158 4.56 -16.75 -21.52
N GLY A 159 4.73 -18.05 -21.72
CA GLY A 159 4.31 -19.07 -20.77
C GLY A 159 5.03 -18.93 -19.43
N TRP A 160 4.28 -18.64 -18.37
CA TRP A 160 4.71 -18.72 -16.97
C TRP A 160 5.46 -20.03 -16.63
N PHE A 161 5.23 -21.07 -17.45
CA PHE A 161 5.71 -22.44 -17.29
C PHE A 161 6.56 -22.95 -18.47
N SER A 162 6.99 -22.07 -19.39
CA SER A 162 7.92 -22.49 -20.45
C SER A 162 9.25 -22.92 -19.80
N PRO A 163 9.76 -24.15 -20.05
CA PRO A 163 11.06 -24.59 -19.56
C PRO A 163 12.23 -23.75 -20.10
N SER A 164 11.99 -23.02 -21.18
CA SER A 164 12.94 -22.15 -21.84
C SER A 164 13.05 -20.83 -21.07
N GLU A 165 14.17 -20.59 -20.40
CA GLU A 165 14.54 -19.28 -19.81
C GLU A 165 14.77 -18.18 -20.89
N VAL A 166 14.22 -18.33 -22.09
CA VAL A 166 14.60 -17.55 -23.27
C VAL A 166 13.95 -16.16 -23.27
N GLU A 167 12.73 -16.01 -22.72
CA GLU A 167 12.07 -14.71 -22.56
C GLU A 167 11.30 -14.61 -21.23
N ALA A 168 11.49 -13.50 -20.53
CA ALA A 168 10.78 -13.23 -19.29
C ALA A 168 9.33 -12.80 -19.57
N PRO A 169 8.34 -13.34 -18.84
CA PRO A 169 6.94 -12.99 -19.03
C PRO A 169 6.72 -11.50 -18.77
N THR A 170 5.95 -10.89 -19.65
CA THR A 170 5.60 -9.47 -19.58
C THR A 170 4.16 -9.34 -19.12
N ILE A 171 3.91 -8.68 -17.99
CA ILE A 171 2.54 -8.42 -17.54
C ILE A 171 1.81 -7.62 -18.62
N GLU A 172 0.61 -8.04 -18.99
CA GLU A 172 -0.22 -7.34 -19.98
C GLU A 172 -1.43 -6.68 -19.32
N ILE A 173 -2.24 -7.49 -18.64
CA ILE A 173 -3.49 -7.03 -18.04
C ILE A 173 -3.76 -7.71 -16.70
N ILE A 174 -4.52 -7.00 -15.87
CA ILE A 174 -5.18 -7.53 -14.70
C ILE A 174 -6.68 -7.47 -14.99
N ARG A 175 -7.38 -8.60 -14.82
CA ARG A 175 -8.84 -8.65 -15.00
C ARG A 175 -9.52 -9.26 -13.78
N PHE A 176 -10.79 -8.94 -13.63
CA PHE A 176 -11.65 -9.46 -12.58
C PHE A 176 -12.85 -10.11 -13.24
N GLU A 177 -13.23 -11.29 -12.75
CA GLU A 177 -14.33 -12.08 -13.30
C GLU A 177 -15.26 -12.53 -12.18
N ASP A 178 -16.56 -12.57 -12.48
CA ASP A 178 -17.54 -13.21 -11.61
C ASP A 178 -17.26 -14.71 -11.60
N ARG A 179 -16.99 -15.25 -10.41
CA ARG A 179 -16.57 -16.63 -10.22
C ARG A 179 -17.63 -17.66 -10.65
N LYS A 180 -18.92 -17.31 -10.57
CA LYS A 180 -20.03 -18.23 -10.87
C LYS A 180 -20.32 -18.29 -12.35
N THR A 181 -20.18 -17.18 -13.05
CA THR A 181 -20.57 -17.02 -14.46
C THR A 181 -19.39 -16.95 -15.42
N GLY A 182 -18.18 -16.71 -14.91
CA GLY A 182 -16.96 -16.47 -15.71
C GLY A 182 -16.99 -15.15 -16.49
N LYS A 183 -17.95 -14.27 -16.22
CA LYS A 183 -18.08 -13.00 -16.97
C LYS A 183 -17.11 -11.95 -16.43
N PRO A 184 -16.44 -11.18 -17.31
CA PRO A 184 -15.65 -10.04 -16.90
C PRO A 184 -16.49 -9.03 -16.10
N LEU A 185 -15.92 -8.55 -14.99
CA LEU A 185 -16.49 -7.49 -14.18
C LEU A 185 -15.95 -6.14 -14.62
N TYR A 186 -16.82 -5.13 -14.58
CA TYR A 186 -16.34 -3.76 -14.70
C TYR A 186 -15.47 -3.40 -13.48
N ILE A 187 -14.34 -2.71 -13.67
CA ILE A 187 -13.47 -2.23 -12.59
C ILE A 187 -14.26 -1.40 -11.58
N SER A 188 -15.26 -0.64 -12.05
CA SER A 188 -16.17 0.13 -11.19
C SER A 188 -17.06 -0.72 -10.28
N GLN A 189 -17.26 -2.00 -10.61
CA GLN A 189 -18.05 -2.97 -9.83
C GLN A 189 -17.19 -3.80 -8.88
N VAL A 190 -15.86 -3.82 -9.07
CA VAL A 190 -14.95 -4.55 -8.18
C VAL A 190 -14.90 -3.84 -6.82
N PRO A 191 -15.11 -4.55 -5.70
CA PRO A 191 -14.98 -3.96 -4.37
C PRO A 191 -13.60 -3.32 -4.20
N LYS A 192 -13.58 -2.06 -3.74
CA LYS A 192 -12.33 -1.28 -3.60
C LYS A 192 -11.26 -1.98 -2.76
N LEU A 193 -11.66 -2.75 -1.75
CA LEU A 193 -10.74 -3.56 -0.94
C LEU A 193 -10.08 -4.67 -1.77
N VAL A 194 -10.87 -5.42 -2.55
CA VAL A 194 -10.36 -6.46 -3.47
C VAL A 194 -9.41 -5.85 -4.50
N PHE A 195 -9.84 -4.76 -5.15
CA PHE A 195 -8.99 -4.05 -6.11
C PHE A 195 -7.68 -3.59 -5.48
N SER A 196 -7.74 -2.96 -4.29
CA SER A 196 -6.55 -2.44 -3.62
C SER A 196 -5.56 -3.56 -3.27
N GLU A 197 -6.06 -4.70 -2.79
CA GLU A 197 -5.20 -5.82 -2.40
C GLU A 197 -4.63 -6.57 -3.61
N VAL A 198 -5.40 -6.73 -4.69
CA VAL A 198 -4.89 -7.29 -5.95
C VAL A 198 -3.80 -6.39 -6.54
N MET A 199 -4.04 -5.10 -6.67
CA MET A 199 -3.05 -4.17 -7.24
C MET A 199 -1.80 -4.08 -6.38
N ARG A 200 -1.93 -4.23 -5.05
CA ARG A 200 -0.82 -4.32 -4.13
C ARG A 200 0.03 -5.57 -4.32
N ASP A 201 -0.62 -6.73 -4.51
CA ASP A 201 0.09 -7.98 -4.78
C ASP A 201 0.89 -7.89 -6.09
N VAL A 202 0.32 -7.26 -7.12
CA VAL A 202 1.00 -7.04 -8.42
C VAL A 202 2.14 -6.03 -8.31
N ASP A 203 1.94 -4.92 -7.61
CA ASP A 203 2.98 -3.90 -7.36
C ASP A 203 4.21 -4.52 -6.66
N LEU A 204 3.99 -5.41 -5.68
CA LEU A 204 5.07 -6.16 -5.04
C LEU A 204 5.83 -7.05 -6.04
N VAL A 205 5.12 -7.71 -6.95
CA VAL A 205 5.74 -8.56 -7.98
C VAL A 205 6.58 -7.73 -8.93
N VAL A 206 6.06 -6.59 -9.38
CA VAL A 206 6.80 -5.67 -10.26
C VAL A 206 8.05 -5.16 -9.54
N SER A 207 7.93 -4.69 -8.30
CA SER A 207 9.05 -4.12 -7.54
C SER A 207 10.14 -5.15 -7.22
N VAL A 208 9.76 -6.37 -6.82
CA VAL A 208 10.71 -7.38 -6.34
C VAL A 208 11.20 -8.31 -7.45
N SER A 209 10.40 -8.56 -8.48
CA SER A 209 10.68 -9.58 -9.50
C SER A 209 11.01 -9.00 -10.87
N HIS A 210 11.24 -7.70 -11.01
CA HIS A 210 11.65 -7.12 -12.28
C HIS A 210 12.95 -7.76 -12.82
N VAL A 211 13.03 -7.98 -14.13
CA VAL A 211 14.20 -8.61 -14.78
C VAL A 211 15.44 -7.73 -14.72
N GLY A 212 15.27 -6.41 -14.73
CA GLY A 212 16.38 -5.44 -14.63
C GLY A 212 17.07 -5.36 -13.26
N GLY A 213 16.59 -6.07 -12.23
CA GLY A 213 17.18 -6.07 -10.88
C GLY A 213 17.01 -4.76 -10.08
N VAL A 214 16.64 -3.67 -10.76
CA VAL A 214 16.18 -2.40 -10.20
C VAL A 214 14.68 -2.26 -10.42
N ASP A 215 13.98 -1.76 -9.41
CA ASP A 215 12.55 -1.43 -9.49
C ASP A 215 12.36 -0.36 -10.57
N PRO A 216 11.55 -0.59 -11.63
CA PRO A 216 11.16 0.46 -12.55
C PRO A 216 10.27 1.44 -11.78
N GLU A 217 10.91 2.44 -11.17
CA GLU A 217 10.28 3.32 -10.19
C GLU A 217 8.97 3.96 -10.69
N ALA A 218 8.00 3.96 -9.76
CA ALA A 218 6.80 4.79 -9.65
C ALA A 218 5.50 4.26 -10.27
N SER A 219 4.80 3.38 -9.54
CA SER A 219 3.34 3.27 -9.67
C SER A 219 2.68 4.58 -9.19
N LEU A 220 1.71 5.10 -9.96
CA LEU A 220 0.99 6.36 -9.66
C LEU A 220 0.41 6.39 -8.23
N SER A 221 -0.05 5.24 -7.73
CA SER A 221 -0.55 5.03 -6.37
C SER A 221 0.47 5.34 -5.27
N THR A 222 1.76 5.20 -5.57
CA THR A 222 2.85 5.42 -4.62
C THR A 222 3.19 6.90 -4.50
N ILE A 223 2.96 7.69 -5.55
CA ILE A 223 3.30 9.11 -5.61
C ILE A 223 2.40 9.95 -4.68
N GLU A 224 1.08 9.74 -4.74
CA GLU A 224 0.11 10.51 -3.94
C GLU A 224 0.30 10.27 -2.43
N ILE A 225 0.55 9.02 -2.03
CA ILE A 225 0.78 8.65 -0.62
C ILE A 225 2.13 9.18 -0.14
N ARG A 226 3.19 9.01 -0.95
CA ARG A 226 4.52 9.54 -0.61
C ARG A 226 4.49 11.06 -0.46
N LYS A 227 3.70 11.76 -1.28
CA LYS A 227 3.51 13.21 -1.17
C LYS A 227 2.90 13.60 0.18
N VAL A 228 1.82 12.95 0.62
CA VAL A 228 1.19 13.23 1.93
C VAL A 228 2.17 12.99 3.09
N ILE A 229 2.91 11.88 3.05
CA ILE A 229 3.93 11.57 4.06
C ILE A 229 5.04 12.62 4.06
N LEU A 230 5.55 13.00 2.88
CA LEU A 230 6.55 14.04 2.72
C LEU A 230 6.03 15.40 3.22
N GLU A 231 4.80 15.79 2.91
CA GLU A 231 4.20 17.03 3.39
C GLU A 231 4.15 17.09 4.92
N GLU A 232 3.74 16.00 5.57
CA GLU A 232 3.68 15.94 7.04
C GLU A 232 5.08 15.87 7.67
N LEU A 233 6.02 15.13 7.07
CA LEU A 233 7.42 15.09 7.52
C LEU A 233 8.07 16.48 7.42
N LEU A 234 7.85 17.21 6.32
CA LEU A 234 8.38 18.56 6.16
C LEU A 234 7.84 19.52 7.22
N LYS A 235 6.54 19.42 7.57
CA LYS A 235 5.94 20.19 8.67
C LYS A 235 6.56 19.82 10.03
N LEU A 236 6.70 18.53 10.31
CA LEU A 236 7.29 18.02 11.57
C LEU A 236 8.75 18.45 11.74
N LEU A 237 9.51 18.45 10.64
CA LEU A 237 10.92 18.86 10.61
C LEU A 237 11.10 20.37 10.47
N LYS A 238 10.01 21.14 10.35
CA LYS A 238 10.00 22.61 10.12
C LYS A 238 10.84 23.02 8.90
N LEU A 239 10.79 22.20 7.84
CA LEU A 239 11.50 22.45 6.58
C LEU A 239 10.58 23.18 5.60
N GLU A 240 10.67 24.51 5.59
CA GLU A 240 9.86 25.39 4.72
C GLU A 240 10.46 25.57 3.32
N ASN A 241 11.70 25.11 3.13
CA ASN A 241 12.42 25.28 1.88
C ASN A 241 12.17 24.16 0.87
N VAL A 242 11.18 23.29 1.08
CA VAL A 242 10.88 22.18 0.18
C VAL A 242 9.49 22.34 -0.45
N LEU A 243 9.44 22.37 -1.78
CA LEU A 243 8.21 22.45 -2.58
C LEU A 243 7.94 21.10 -3.23
N LEU A 244 6.82 20.46 -2.87
CA LEU A 244 6.40 19.20 -3.46
C LEU A 244 5.55 19.45 -4.72
N THR A 245 6.03 18.93 -5.84
CA THR A 245 5.31 18.84 -7.13
C THR A 245 4.74 17.44 -7.30
N ALA A 246 3.95 17.21 -8.35
CA ALA A 246 3.29 15.92 -8.60
C ALA A 246 4.26 14.73 -8.41
N ASN A 247 5.42 14.74 -9.08
CA ASN A 247 6.35 13.60 -9.06
C ASN A 247 7.72 13.92 -8.43
N HIS A 248 7.96 15.15 -7.95
CA HIS A 248 9.28 15.59 -7.48
C HIS A 248 9.21 16.50 -6.25
N ALA A 249 10.26 16.50 -5.42
CA ALA A 249 10.50 17.51 -4.39
C ALA A 249 11.56 18.52 -4.88
N LYS A 250 11.26 19.82 -4.75
CA LYS A 250 12.19 20.91 -5.05
C LYS A 250 12.69 21.51 -3.75
N VAL A 251 13.99 21.39 -3.47
CA VAL A 251 14.61 22.02 -2.30
C VAL A 251 15.18 23.37 -2.73
N ARG A 252 14.73 24.45 -2.08
CA ARG A 252 15.29 25.80 -2.19
C ARG A 252 16.55 25.86 -1.33
N GLY A 253 17.70 26.02 -1.98
CA GLY A 253 18.97 26.28 -1.33
C GLY A 253 19.43 27.72 -1.60
N GLY A 254 20.06 28.34 -0.61
CA GLY A 254 20.82 29.57 -0.78
C GLY A 254 22.31 29.23 -0.76
N VAL A 255 22.99 29.35 -1.90
CA VAL A 255 24.45 29.55 -1.92
C VAL A 255 24.63 31.06 -1.99
N MET A 256 25.51 31.63 -1.15
CA MET A 256 25.76 33.08 -1.06
C MET A 256 25.66 33.77 -2.43
N GLY A 257 24.53 34.46 -2.67
CA GLY A 257 24.30 35.30 -3.84
C GLY A 257 23.29 34.83 -4.90
N ASN A 258 22.82 33.58 -4.94
CA ASN A 258 21.78 33.16 -5.90
C ASN A 258 20.88 32.02 -5.38
N THR A 259 19.57 32.14 -5.57
CA THR A 259 18.60 31.07 -5.22
C THR A 259 18.62 30.00 -6.30
N GLN A 260 18.99 28.76 -5.96
CA GLN A 260 18.95 27.61 -6.87
C GLN A 260 17.91 26.59 -6.38
N PHE A 261 17.19 25.97 -7.32
CA PHE A 261 16.30 24.85 -7.06
C PHE A 261 17.00 23.55 -7.47
N ILE A 262 17.15 22.62 -6.53
CA ILE A 262 17.66 21.27 -6.83
C ILE A 262 16.45 20.34 -6.99
N TRP A 263 16.42 19.59 -8.09
CA TRP A 263 15.45 18.54 -8.32
C TRP A 263 15.89 17.30 -7.54
N VAL A 264 15.09 16.90 -6.56
CA VAL A 264 15.29 15.63 -5.85
C VAL A 264 14.21 14.69 -6.37
N VAL A 265 14.62 13.65 -7.10
CA VAL A 265 13.77 12.48 -7.32
C VAL A 265 13.55 11.89 -5.93
N ALA A 266 12.29 11.72 -5.53
CA ALA A 266 11.93 11.25 -4.20
C ALA A 266 12.36 9.78 -4.03
N LEU A 267 13.66 9.59 -3.77
CA LEU A 267 14.31 8.34 -3.43
C LEU A 267 13.60 7.69 -2.25
N CYS A 268 13.48 6.36 -2.32
CA CYS A 268 13.09 5.48 -1.24
C CYS A 268 13.59 5.94 0.14
N ILE A 269 12.69 6.38 1.01
CA ILE A 269 12.96 6.44 2.45
C ILE A 269 12.94 4.99 2.96
N LYS A 270 14.08 4.29 2.87
CA LYS A 270 14.32 3.07 3.65
C LYS A 270 14.61 3.51 5.09
N TRP A 271 13.72 3.16 6.01
CA TRP A 271 13.92 3.39 7.44
C TRP A 271 14.53 2.14 8.06
N GLU A 272 15.82 2.20 8.40
CA GLU A 272 16.52 1.21 9.22
C GLU A 272 16.81 1.81 10.61
N PRO A 273 16.41 1.14 11.71
CA PRO A 273 16.67 1.65 13.04
C PRO A 273 18.03 1.16 13.54
N ALA A 274 19.10 1.93 13.35
CA ALA A 274 20.28 1.85 14.23
C ALA A 274 21.25 3.04 14.06
N LEU A 275 21.46 3.72 15.20
CA LEU A 275 22.74 4.25 15.70
C LEU A 275 23.48 5.32 14.89
N SER A 276 23.30 6.56 15.35
CA SER A 276 24.34 7.61 15.46
C SER A 276 25.34 7.75 14.31
N THR A 277 25.09 8.67 13.38
CA THR A 277 26.05 9.74 13.04
C THR A 277 25.39 10.79 12.13
N TYR A 278 25.52 12.05 12.52
CA TYR A 278 25.17 13.20 11.70
C TYR A 278 26.20 13.33 10.57
N CYS A 279 25.77 13.40 9.31
CA CYS A 279 26.61 13.88 8.23
C CYS A 279 25.96 15.11 7.57
N LEU A 280 26.44 16.28 7.99
CA LEU A 280 26.25 17.56 7.31
C LEU A 280 27.12 17.55 6.04
N TYR A 281 26.52 17.92 4.91
CA TYR A 281 27.21 18.02 3.61
C TYR A 281 28.07 19.30 3.54
N THR A 282 29.29 19.18 3.00
CA THR A 282 30.09 20.27 2.43
C THR A 282 30.45 19.92 0.97
N PRO A 283 30.61 20.91 0.06
CA PRO A 283 30.56 20.65 -1.38
C PRO A 283 31.92 20.41 -2.05
N ALA A 284 31.84 19.58 -3.10
CA ALA A 284 32.65 19.51 -4.31
C ALA A 284 34.14 19.13 -4.22
N THR A 285 34.46 17.95 -4.78
CA THR A 285 35.52 17.80 -5.81
C THR A 285 35.25 16.54 -6.63
N GLU A 286 35.59 16.63 -7.91
CA GLU A 286 35.42 15.65 -8.99
C GLU A 286 35.83 14.22 -8.62
N ALA A 287 34.85 13.34 -8.44
CA ALA A 287 34.94 11.92 -8.74
C ALA A 287 33.51 11.35 -8.62
N GLY A 288 32.94 10.95 -9.74
CA GLY A 288 31.63 10.31 -9.78
C GLY A 288 31.65 9.01 -8.98
N TYR A 289 31.05 9.02 -7.80
CA TYR A 289 30.62 7.82 -7.10
C TYR A 289 29.09 7.76 -7.14
N PHE A 290 28.59 6.95 -8.07
CA PHE A 290 27.21 6.49 -8.06
C PHE A 290 27.02 5.66 -6.79
N CYS A 291 26.22 6.17 -5.85
CA CYS A 291 25.67 5.31 -4.81
C CYS A 291 24.59 4.44 -5.47
N ARG A 292 24.85 3.13 -5.51
CA ARG A 292 23.93 2.09 -5.98
C ARG A 292 22.54 2.31 -5.37
N LEU A 293 21.60 2.58 -6.25
CA LEU A 293 20.16 2.39 -6.15
C LEU A 293 19.81 1.10 -6.87
#